data_AF-A0A954KHK4-F1
#
_entry.id   AF-A0A954KHK4-F1
#
_cell.length_a   1.000
_cell.length_b   1.000
_cell.length_c   1.000
_cell.angle_alpha   90.00
_cell.angle_beta   90.00
_cell.angle_gamma   90.00
#
_symmetry.space_group_name_H-M   'P 1'
#
loop_
_entity.id
_entity.type
_entity.pdbx_description
1 polymer ?
#
loop_
_entity_poly.entity_id
_entity_poly.type
_entity_poly.pdbx_seq_one_letter_code
_entity_poly.pdbx_strand_id
1 'polypeptide(L)'
;MIPQENIRLGFYTSCDGPRLLLFGPMTVDFRPLQDAFRQLGQNEQSIQLEAQPFVSSTKVTLTLTSIVTPQSGLLPRLSQDDLKFTWSGQLDGWDILADLIATTVQAKHACHQYLTSYPDDDAIVVISRGEYPDEAMDG
;
A
#
# COMPACT_ATOMS: atom_id res chain seq x y z
N MET A 1 22.69 0.87 16.76
CA MET A 1 21.58 0.37 15.93
C MET A 1 20.62 1.54 15.81
N ILE A 2 20.44 2.10 14.62
CA ILE A 2 19.44 3.16 14.40
C ILE A 2 18.08 2.45 14.39
N PRO A 3 17.07 2.89 15.15
CA PRO A 3 15.74 2.30 15.06
C PRO A 3 15.24 2.40 13.63
N GLN A 4 14.88 1.26 13.05
CA GLN A 4 14.28 1.22 11.72
C GLN A 4 12.86 1.80 11.85
N GLU A 5 12.57 2.82 11.06
CA GLU A 5 11.24 3.41 11.03
C GLU A 5 10.30 2.51 10.22
N ASN A 6 9.05 2.41 10.69
CA ASN A 6 8.01 1.60 10.04
C ASN A 6 7.24 2.44 9.01
N ILE A 7 6.73 1.76 7.99
CA ILE A 7 5.74 2.33 7.07
C ILE A 7 4.47 2.59 7.87
N ARG A 8 3.97 3.82 7.82
CA ARG A 8 2.70 4.19 8.43
C ARG A 8 1.56 3.92 7.47
N LEU A 9 0.49 3.33 7.99
CA LEU A 9 -0.77 3.15 7.29
C LEU A 9 -1.82 4.08 7.90
N GLY A 10 -2.37 4.96 7.07
CA GLY A 10 -3.46 5.84 7.48
C GLY A 10 -4.48 6.07 6.38
N PHE A 11 -5.59 6.70 6.75
CA PHE A 11 -6.70 7.00 5.87
C PHE A 11 -7.19 8.43 6.09
N TYR A 12 -7.53 9.14 5.00
CA TYR A 12 -8.20 10.44 5.07
C TYR A 12 -9.02 10.70 3.81
N THR A 13 -9.94 11.67 3.87
CA THR A 13 -10.72 12.10 2.71
C THR A 13 -10.16 13.41 2.15
N SER A 14 -9.91 13.43 0.84
CA SER A 14 -9.47 14.59 0.07
C SER A 14 -10.58 15.07 -0.87
N CYS A 15 -10.38 16.20 -1.54
CA CYS A 15 -11.36 16.76 -2.49
C CYS A 15 -11.55 15.88 -3.74
N ASP A 16 -10.56 15.06 -4.09
CA ASP A 16 -10.56 14.12 -5.20
C ASP A 16 -10.97 12.70 -4.82
N GLY A 17 -11.24 12.46 -3.53
CA GLY A 17 -11.72 11.18 -3.02
C GLY A 17 -11.03 10.72 -1.74
N PRO A 18 -11.49 9.60 -1.16
CA PRO A 18 -10.83 8.93 -0.04
C PRO A 18 -9.43 8.41 -0.43
N ARG A 19 -8.48 8.48 0.50
CA ARG A 19 -7.08 8.09 0.30
C ARG A 19 -6.60 7.16 1.39
N LEU A 20 -6.05 6.02 0.97
CA LEU A 20 -5.34 5.07 1.81
C LEU A 20 -3.84 5.25 1.61
N LEU A 21 -3.14 5.71 2.64
CA LEU A 21 -1.76 6.16 2.54
C LEU A 21 -0.81 5.19 3.25
N LEU A 22 0.20 4.72 2.52
CA LEU A 22 1.35 3.96 3.00
C LEU A 22 2.58 4.86 2.93
N PHE A 23 3.01 5.43 4.06
CA PHE A 23 4.00 6.52 4.04
C PHE A 23 5.03 6.47 5.15
N GLY A 24 6.13 7.18 4.94
CA GLY A 24 7.13 7.40 5.97
C GLY A 24 8.19 8.41 5.54
N PRO A 25 9.11 8.78 6.45
CA PRO A 25 10.22 9.66 6.15
C PRO A 25 11.17 9.05 5.11
N MET A 26 12.14 9.83 4.61
CA MET A 26 13.12 9.35 3.61
C MET A 26 13.92 8.11 4.04
N THR A 27 14.05 7.91 5.35
CA THR A 27 14.78 6.81 6.00
C THR A 27 13.98 5.51 6.12
N VAL A 28 12.66 5.52 5.88
CA VAL A 28 11.81 4.33 5.95
C VAL A 28 12.17 3.35 4.83
N ASP A 29 12.16 2.05 5.13
CA ASP A 29 12.42 1.00 4.14
C ASP A 29 11.11 0.45 3.54
N PHE A 30 10.89 0.69 2.25
CA PHE A 30 9.73 0.18 1.52
C PHE A 30 9.98 -1.20 0.87
N ARG A 31 11.20 -1.75 0.92
CA ARG A 31 11.50 -3.08 0.35
C ARG A 31 10.60 -4.18 0.91
N PRO A 32 10.32 -4.27 2.23
CA PRO A 32 9.42 -5.30 2.75
C PRO A 32 7.99 -5.23 2.17
N LEU A 33 7.50 -4.04 1.85
CA LEU A 33 6.19 -3.88 1.19
C LEU A 33 6.25 -4.37 -0.27
N GLN A 34 7.34 -4.06 -0.98
CA GLN A 34 7.58 -4.60 -2.32
C GLN A 34 7.67 -6.13 -2.31
N ASP A 35 8.36 -6.70 -1.33
CA ASP A 35 8.49 -8.15 -1.16
C ASP A 35 7.13 -8.79 -0.85
N ALA A 36 6.27 -8.14 -0.05
CA ALA A 36 4.90 -8.60 0.19
C ALA A 36 4.07 -8.64 -1.11
N PHE A 37 4.19 -7.63 -1.98
CA PHE A 37 3.55 -7.67 -3.31
C PHE A 37 4.10 -8.80 -4.18
N ARG A 38 5.42 -9.01 -4.21
CA ARG A 38 6.03 -10.15 -4.92
C ARG A 38 5.55 -11.49 -4.39
N GLN A 39 5.39 -11.61 -3.09
CA GLN A 39 4.90 -12.84 -2.46
C GLN A 39 3.48 -13.14 -2.93
N LEU A 40 2.60 -12.13 -2.93
CA LEU A 40 1.23 -12.22 -3.46
C LEU A 40 1.19 -12.54 -4.95
N GLY A 41 2.19 -12.14 -5.72
CA GLY A 41 2.35 -12.49 -7.14
C GLY A 41 2.75 -13.95 -7.41
N GLN A 42 3.24 -14.66 -6.40
CA GLN A 42 3.71 -16.04 -6.58
C GLN A 42 2.66 -17.09 -6.19
N ASN A 43 1.86 -16.82 -5.17
CA ASN A 43 0.91 -17.78 -4.61
C ASN A 43 -0.36 -17.10 -4.09
N GLU A 44 -1.47 -17.84 -4.10
CA GLU A 44 -2.72 -17.45 -3.44
C GLU A 44 -2.51 -17.37 -1.92
N GLN A 45 -2.73 -16.19 -1.36
CA GLN A 45 -2.61 -15.92 0.06
C GLN A 45 -3.24 -14.56 0.42
N SER A 46 -3.35 -14.32 1.72
CA SER A 46 -3.73 -13.02 2.26
C SER A 46 -2.67 -12.53 3.25
N ILE A 47 -2.37 -11.23 3.20
CA ILE A 47 -1.44 -10.54 4.09
C ILE A 47 -2.18 -9.39 4.75
N GLN A 48 -2.27 -9.41 6.08
CA GLN A 48 -2.71 -8.24 6.86
C GLN A 48 -1.51 -7.34 7.09
N LEU A 49 -1.54 -6.12 6.53
CA LEU A 49 -0.39 -5.23 6.55
C LEU A 49 -0.13 -4.66 7.95
N GLU A 50 -1.16 -4.30 8.70
CA GLU A 50 -1.03 -3.77 10.06
C GLU A 50 -0.40 -4.77 11.06
N ALA A 51 -0.45 -6.07 10.74
CA ALA A 51 0.18 -7.12 11.53
C ALA A 51 1.65 -7.35 11.17
N GLN A 52 2.17 -6.70 10.12
CA GLN A 52 3.56 -6.87 9.69
C GLN A 52 4.51 -6.01 10.53
N PRO A 53 5.73 -6.51 10.85
CA PRO A 53 6.67 -5.82 11.73
C PRO A 53 7.20 -4.51 11.14
N PHE A 54 7.11 -4.34 9.82
CA PHE A 54 7.56 -3.14 9.10
C PHE A 54 6.45 -2.09 8.93
N VAL A 55 5.24 -2.34 9.41
CA VAL A 55 4.10 -1.42 9.35
C VAL A 55 3.76 -0.92 10.75
N SER A 56 3.29 0.32 10.82
CA SER A 56 2.66 0.88 12.01
C SER A 56 1.30 1.45 11.60
N SER A 57 0.24 1.01 12.26
CA SER A 57 -1.09 1.58 12.09
C SER A 57 -1.80 1.69 13.44
N THR A 58 -2.63 2.71 13.59
CA THR A 58 -3.38 2.96 14.83
C THR A 58 -4.88 2.67 14.69
N LYS A 59 -5.46 2.83 13.50
CA LYS A 59 -6.92 2.75 13.29
C LYS A 59 -7.36 2.08 11.97
N VAL A 60 -6.44 1.81 11.06
CA VAL A 60 -6.75 1.33 9.71
C VAL A 60 -6.25 -0.09 9.55
N THR A 61 -7.05 -0.94 8.92
CA THR A 61 -6.65 -2.31 8.57
C THR A 61 -6.63 -2.45 7.07
N LEU A 62 -5.61 -3.12 6.54
CA LEU A 62 -5.48 -3.35 5.11
C LEU A 62 -5.07 -4.81 4.88
N THR A 63 -6.00 -5.58 4.33
CA THR A 63 -5.74 -6.95 3.90
C THR A 63 -5.47 -6.98 2.40
N LEU A 64 -4.26 -7.40 2.03
CA LEU A 64 -3.90 -7.71 0.65
C LEU A 64 -4.26 -9.16 0.38
N THR A 65 -4.96 -9.43 -0.72
CA THR A 65 -5.37 -10.80 -1.08
C THR A 65 -5.03 -11.08 -2.53
N SER A 66 -4.28 -12.15 -2.75
CA SER A 66 -4.11 -12.73 -4.08
C SER A 66 -5.19 -13.78 -4.33
N ILE A 67 -5.76 -13.77 -5.53
CA ILE A 67 -6.75 -14.74 -5.99
C ILE A 67 -6.30 -15.36 -7.30
N VAL A 68 -6.58 -16.66 -7.48
CA VAL A 68 -6.34 -17.35 -8.75
C VAL A 68 -7.65 -17.41 -9.52
N THR A 69 -7.75 -16.60 -10.58
CA THR A 69 -8.90 -16.62 -11.49
C THR A 69 -8.43 -16.75 -12.94
N PRO A 70 -9.26 -17.28 -13.86
CA PRO A 70 -8.83 -17.60 -15.23
C PRO A 70 -8.65 -16.38 -16.15
N GLN A 71 -9.04 -15.18 -15.70
CA GLN A 71 -8.70 -13.93 -16.40
C GLN A 71 -7.26 -13.55 -16.01
N SER A 72 -6.51 -12.84 -16.83
CA SER A 72 -5.14 -12.38 -16.48
C SER A 72 -5.02 -10.89 -16.80
N GLY A 73 -4.11 -10.20 -16.10
CA GLY A 73 -3.66 -8.85 -16.44
C GLY A 73 -4.43 -7.70 -15.80
N LEU A 74 -5.29 -7.94 -14.81
CA LEU A 74 -5.97 -6.87 -14.09
C LEU A 74 -5.22 -6.48 -12.81
N LEU A 75 -5.13 -5.18 -12.56
CA LEU A 75 -4.61 -4.66 -11.30
C LEU A 75 -5.53 -5.03 -10.13
N PRO A 76 -4.98 -5.21 -8.91
CA PRO A 76 -5.79 -5.46 -7.72
C PRO A 76 -6.77 -4.31 -7.44
N ARG A 77 -7.98 -4.66 -7.01
CA ARG A 77 -9.08 -3.74 -6.71
C ARG A 77 -9.25 -3.55 -5.22
N LEU A 78 -9.42 -2.29 -4.81
CA LEU A 78 -9.57 -1.92 -3.42
C LEU A 78 -11.06 -1.75 -3.09
N SER A 79 -11.52 -2.49 -2.08
CA SER A 79 -12.81 -2.28 -1.44
C SER A 79 -12.65 -1.79 0.00
N GLN A 80 -13.64 -1.06 0.48
CA GLN A 80 -13.66 -0.47 1.82
C GLN A 80 -14.96 -0.82 2.56
N ASP A 81 -14.82 -1.16 3.84
CA ASP A 81 -15.90 -1.21 4.83
C ASP A 81 -15.43 -0.47 6.10
N ASP A 82 -15.92 0.76 6.30
CA ASP A 82 -15.46 1.69 7.35
C ASP A 82 -13.93 1.94 7.28
N LEU A 83 -13.15 1.63 8.32
CA LEU A 83 -11.67 1.74 8.32
C LEU A 83 -10.97 0.42 7.96
N LYS A 84 -11.70 -0.50 7.32
CA LYS A 84 -11.18 -1.80 6.88
C LYS A 84 -11.12 -1.84 5.37
N PHE A 85 -9.95 -2.13 4.84
CA PHE A 85 -9.68 -2.17 3.42
C PHE A 85 -9.29 -3.58 3.00
N THR A 86 -9.83 -4.02 1.88
CA THR A 86 -9.41 -5.26 1.22
C THR A 86 -8.93 -4.90 -0.17
N TRP A 87 -7.66 -5.19 -0.44
CA TRP A 87 -7.08 -5.02 -1.76
C TRP A 87 -6.88 -6.40 -2.39
N SER A 88 -7.73 -6.74 -3.35
CA SER A 88 -7.80 -8.08 -3.92
C SER A 88 -7.45 -8.08 -5.39
N GLY A 89 -6.56 -8.96 -5.81
CA GLY A 89 -6.14 -9.03 -7.20
C GLY A 89 -5.50 -10.34 -7.59
N GLN A 90 -5.27 -10.49 -8.89
CA GLN A 90 -4.60 -11.66 -9.45
C GLN A 90 -3.11 -11.61 -9.18
N LEU A 91 -2.48 -12.78 -9.26
CA LEU A 91 -1.03 -12.96 -9.11
C LEU A 91 -0.23 -11.94 -9.96
N ASP A 92 -0.47 -11.89 -11.27
CA ASP A 92 0.22 -10.96 -12.19
C ASP A 92 0.02 -9.48 -11.81
N GLY A 93 -1.16 -9.14 -11.28
CA GLY A 93 -1.47 -7.77 -10.85
C GLY A 93 -0.60 -7.32 -9.68
N TRP A 94 -0.30 -8.23 -8.75
CA TRP A 94 0.60 -7.95 -7.63
C TRP A 94 2.05 -7.79 -8.08
N ASP A 95 2.49 -8.57 -9.07
CA ASP A 95 3.82 -8.41 -9.66
C ASP A 95 3.97 -7.05 -10.35
N ILE A 96 2.95 -6.61 -11.10
CA ILE A 96 2.94 -5.28 -11.71
C ILE A 96 3.04 -4.19 -10.65
N LEU A 97 2.29 -4.30 -9.55
CA LEU A 97 2.38 -3.33 -8.44
C LEU A 97 3.76 -3.33 -7.78
N ALA A 98 4.36 -4.51 -7.59
CA ALA A 98 5.70 -4.63 -7.03
C ALA A 98 6.75 -3.93 -7.92
N ASP A 99 6.64 -4.05 -9.25
CA ASP A 99 7.48 -3.32 -10.21
C ASP A 99 7.22 -1.82 -10.16
N LEU A 100 5.96 -1.41 -10.10
CA LEU A 100 5.56 0.00 -10.09
C LEU A 100 6.19 0.76 -8.91
N ILE A 101 6.21 0.15 -7.73
CA ILE A 101 6.71 0.79 -6.51
C ILE A 101 8.24 0.73 -6.39
N ALA A 102 8.94 0.02 -7.28
CA ALA A 102 10.40 -0.08 -7.28
C ALA A 102 11.07 1.31 -7.37
N THR A 103 10.44 2.24 -8.10
CA THR A 103 10.89 3.63 -8.21
C THR A 103 10.87 4.34 -6.87
N THR A 104 9.81 4.15 -6.07
CA THR A 104 9.68 4.72 -4.72
C THR A 104 10.67 4.07 -3.76
N VAL A 105 10.85 2.74 -3.85
CA VAL A 105 11.83 1.98 -3.05
C VAL A 105 13.26 2.49 -3.27
N GLN A 106 13.61 2.84 -4.51
CA GLN A 106 14.96 3.27 -4.90
C GLN A 106 15.16 4.79 -4.90
N ALA A 107 14.09 5.56 -4.61
CA ALA A 107 14.12 7.01 -4.70
C ALA A 107 15.13 7.64 -3.73
N LYS A 108 15.92 8.58 -4.24
CA LYS A 108 16.86 9.42 -3.45
C LYS A 108 16.24 10.75 -3.02
N HIS A 109 15.04 11.05 -3.50
CA HIS A 109 14.28 12.26 -3.24
C HIS A 109 12.87 11.89 -2.80
N ALA A 110 12.16 12.84 -2.20
CA ALA A 110 10.77 12.64 -1.81
C ALA A 110 9.90 12.38 -3.05
N CYS A 111 8.98 11.42 -2.95
CA CYS A 111 8.10 11.03 -4.04
C CYS A 111 6.89 10.24 -3.55
N HIS A 112 5.86 10.17 -4.38
CA HIS A 112 4.72 9.26 -4.18
C HIS A 112 4.32 8.56 -5.48
N GLN A 113 3.60 7.46 -5.31
CA GLN A 113 3.01 6.68 -6.38
C GLN A 113 1.54 6.40 -6.05
N TYR A 114 0.66 6.74 -6.99
CA TYR A 114 -0.75 6.35 -6.96
C TYR A 114 -0.90 4.95 -7.55
N LEU A 115 -1.63 4.07 -6.87
CA LEU A 115 -1.78 2.65 -7.24
C LEU A 115 -3.21 2.25 -7.60
N THR A 116 -4.20 3.04 -7.23
CA THR A 116 -5.61 2.89 -7.62
C THR A 116 -6.20 4.25 -8.02
N SER A 117 -7.42 4.25 -8.56
CA SER A 117 -8.15 5.46 -8.96
C SER A 117 -9.54 5.50 -8.32
N TYR A 118 -10.01 6.68 -7.94
CA TYR A 118 -11.41 6.90 -7.51
C TYR A 118 -12.19 7.54 -8.66
N PRO A 119 -13.43 7.12 -8.97
CA PRO A 119 -14.28 6.15 -8.23
C PRO A 119 -14.20 4.70 -8.76
N ASP A 120 -13.16 4.33 -9.52
CA ASP A 120 -13.03 2.93 -9.97
C ASP A 120 -12.82 2.00 -8.76
N ASP A 121 -12.07 2.45 -7.77
CA ASP A 121 -11.88 1.80 -6.47
C ASP A 121 -12.47 2.65 -5.35
N ASP A 122 -12.71 2.02 -4.20
CA ASP A 122 -13.34 2.69 -3.05
C ASP A 122 -12.43 3.75 -2.40
N ALA A 123 -11.12 3.68 -2.64
CA ALA A 123 -10.16 4.73 -2.28
C ALA A 123 -8.91 4.71 -3.18
N ILE A 124 -8.22 5.84 -3.21
CA ILE A 124 -6.94 6.02 -3.88
C ILE A 124 -5.83 5.53 -2.94
N VAL A 125 -5.14 4.44 -3.31
CA VAL A 125 -3.97 3.96 -2.59
C VAL A 125 -2.76 4.76 -3.04
N VAL A 126 -2.07 5.36 -2.07
CA VAL A 126 -0.87 6.15 -2.29
C VAL A 126 0.26 5.60 -1.46
N ILE A 127 1.39 5.31 -2.09
CA ILE A 127 2.66 5.09 -1.39
C ILE A 127 3.44 6.39 -1.45
N SER A 128 3.92 6.90 -0.31
CA SER A 128 4.73 8.13 -0.28
C SER A 128 5.95 8.03 0.62
N ARG A 129 7.08 8.48 0.10
CA ARG A 129 8.34 8.60 0.82
C ARG A 129 8.72 10.06 0.97
N GLY A 130 8.82 10.52 2.22
CA GLY A 130 9.39 11.82 2.57
C GLY A 130 8.52 13.05 2.30
N GLU A 131 7.29 12.90 1.77
CA GLU A 131 6.43 14.06 1.46
C GLU A 131 5.37 14.35 2.53
N TYR A 132 4.95 13.34 3.30
CA TYR A 132 3.94 13.51 4.33
C TYR A 132 4.61 13.60 5.71
N PRO A 133 4.36 14.69 6.47
CA PRO A 133 4.89 14.83 7.83
C PRO A 133 4.28 13.77 8.75
N ASP A 134 4.97 13.51 9.86
CA ASP A 134 4.57 12.51 10.85
C ASP A 134 3.15 12.74 11.41
N GLU A 135 2.72 14.00 11.44
CA GLU A 135 1.45 14.49 11.98
C GLU A 135 0.29 14.46 10.96
N ALA A 136 0.53 14.02 9.72
CA ALA A 136 -0.43 14.15 8.63
C ALA A 136 -1.76 13.39 8.84
N MET A 137 -1.86 12.50 9.83
CA MET A 137 -2.97 11.56 10.00
C MET A 137 -3.64 11.57 11.38
N ASP A 138 -3.40 12.58 12.23
CA ASP A 138 -4.02 12.70 13.56
C ASP A 138 -5.41 13.39 13.56
N GLY A 139 -6.07 13.44 12.40
CA GLY A 139 -7.44 13.95 12.23
C GLY A 139 -8.53 13.00 12.69
#